data_AF-A0A131ZZW2-F1
#
_entry.id   AF-A0A131ZZW2-F1
#
_cell.length_a   1.000
_cell.length_b   1.000
_cell.length_c   1.000
_cell.angle_alpha   90.00
_cell.angle_beta   90.00
_cell.angle_gamma   90.00
#
_symmetry.space_group_name_H-M   'P 1'
#
loop_
_entity.id
_entity.type
_entity.pdbx_description
1 polymer ?
#
loop_
_entity_poly.entity_id
_entity_poly.type
_entity_poly.pdbx_seq_one_letter_code
_entity_poly.pdbx_strand_id
1 'polypeptide(L)'
;MAKTCGSGFIKLALIVLNSIYLVLGIGIIYVGSNLVHLDWSNPGAFNLADVNFKAISFIILSIGIVVVLVSGLGFLGSCCDSSAMLNAIENEIENGIKKAINEINSNNRTAEILQKLQERFKCCGWNGPDDYNGSMILSSCCDQYPKQSQMCSKSDVVFKSGCKEKLNLYKYFGSSTGLGIAIILVQLVLILAACCLARDI
;
A
#
# COMPACT_ATOMS: atom_id res chain seq x y z
N MET A 1 -14.07 -8.51 -20.52
CA MET A 1 -14.33 -7.51 -19.45
C MET A 1 -14.77 -6.22 -20.12
N ALA A 2 -16.04 -5.82 -19.95
CA ALA A 2 -16.54 -4.58 -20.53
C ALA A 2 -15.87 -3.38 -19.84
N LYS A 3 -15.13 -2.56 -20.60
CA LYS A 3 -14.65 -1.27 -20.12
C LYS A 3 -15.87 -0.36 -19.95
N THR A 4 -16.41 -0.25 -18.75
CA THR A 4 -17.44 0.76 -18.45
C THR A 4 -16.83 2.13 -18.73
N CYS A 5 -17.43 2.91 -19.62
CA CYS A 5 -16.92 4.21 -20.08
C CYS A 5 -16.52 5.16 -18.91
N GLY A 6 -17.18 5.02 -17.75
CA GLY A 6 -16.86 5.77 -16.53
C GLY A 6 -15.54 5.43 -15.84
N SER A 7 -15.00 4.21 -15.95
CA SER A 7 -13.75 3.86 -15.25
C SER A 7 -12.51 4.52 -15.89
N GLY A 8 -12.56 4.76 -17.21
CA GLY A 8 -11.51 5.50 -17.92
C GLY A 8 -11.48 6.98 -17.54
N PHE A 9 -12.65 7.62 -17.43
CA PHE A 9 -12.76 9.02 -17.02
C PHE A 9 -12.21 9.25 -15.61
N ILE A 10 -12.55 8.39 -14.65
CA ILE A 10 -12.07 8.54 -13.27
C ILE A 10 -10.56 8.36 -13.22
N LYS A 11 -10.00 7.35 -13.91
CA LYS A 11 -8.53 7.17 -13.99
C LYS A 11 -7.83 8.39 -14.59
N LEU A 12 -8.38 8.96 -15.66
CA LEU A 12 -7.84 10.18 -16.25
C LEU A 12 -7.87 11.35 -15.26
N ALA A 13 -8.98 11.51 -14.53
CA ALA A 13 -9.09 12.54 -13.48
C ALA A 13 -8.07 12.31 -12.35
N LEU A 14 -7.86 11.07 -11.91
CA LEU A 14 -6.85 10.73 -10.90
C LEU A 14 -5.43 11.11 -11.37
N ILE A 15 -5.09 10.78 -12.62
CA ILE A 15 -3.79 11.10 -13.21
C ILE A 15 -3.61 12.62 -13.24
N VAL A 16 -4.58 13.36 -13.79
CA VAL A 16 -4.50 14.82 -13.93
C VAL A 16 -4.40 15.51 -12.56
N LEU A 17 -5.22 15.11 -11.58
CA LEU A 17 -5.20 15.71 -10.25
C LEU A 17 -3.89 15.42 -9.51
N ASN A 18 -3.36 14.19 -9.58
CA ASN A 18 -2.06 13.87 -8.99
C ASN A 18 -0.91 14.62 -9.69
N SER A 19 -0.97 14.83 -11.01
CA SER A 19 0.00 15.66 -11.72
C SER A 19 -0.04 17.13 -11.28
N ILE A 20 -1.23 17.69 -11.06
CA ILE A 20 -1.40 19.05 -10.52
C ILE A 20 -0.76 19.14 -9.12
N TYR A 21 -1.05 18.19 -8.23
CA TYR A 21 -0.47 18.18 -6.89
C TYR A 21 1.04 17.96 -6.89
N LEU A 22 1.58 17.18 -7.83
CA LEU A 22 3.02 17.01 -8.02
C LEU A 22 3.69 18.35 -8.34
N VAL A 23 3.14 19.11 -9.30
CA VAL A 23 3.65 20.43 -9.68
C VAL A 23 3.53 21.42 -8.52
N LEU A 24 2.39 21.43 -7.81
CA LEU A 24 2.20 22.28 -6.62
C LEU A 24 3.21 21.94 -5.52
N GLY A 25 3.44 20.65 -5.25
CA GLY A 25 4.42 20.19 -4.26
C GLY A 25 5.85 20.61 -4.60
N ILE A 26 6.26 20.52 -5.87
CA ILE A 26 7.57 21.01 -6.33
C ILE A 26 7.67 22.52 -6.14
N GLY A 27 6.61 23.27 -6.43
CA GLY A 27 6.55 24.71 -6.18
C GLY A 27 6.71 25.07 -4.69
N ILE A 28 6.03 24.34 -3.80
CA ILE A 28 6.15 24.51 -2.34
C ILE A 28 7.59 24.26 -1.88
N ILE A 29 8.23 23.18 -2.36
CA ILE A 29 9.63 22.87 -2.04
C ILE A 29 10.56 23.97 -2.53
N TYR A 30 10.34 24.48 -3.74
CA TYR A 30 11.16 25.55 -4.32
C TYR A 30 11.07 26.84 -3.51
N VAL A 31 9.85 27.26 -3.13
CA VAL A 31 9.63 28.44 -2.29
C VAL A 31 10.25 28.24 -0.91
N GLY A 32 9.99 27.09 -0.26
CA GLY A 32 10.56 26.77 1.05
C GLY A 32 12.09 26.76 1.04
N SER A 33 12.71 26.21 -0.01
CA SER A 33 14.18 26.20 -0.15
C SER A 33 14.76 27.61 -0.32
N ASN A 34 14.09 28.48 -1.09
CA ASN A 34 14.50 29.88 -1.23
C ASN A 34 14.37 30.63 0.10
N LEU A 35 13.30 30.42 0.86
CA LEU A 35 13.11 31.04 2.18
C LEU A 35 14.22 30.64 3.16
N VAL A 36 14.57 29.35 3.22
CA VAL A 36 15.70 28.87 4.05
C VAL A 36 17.03 29.48 3.61
N HIS A 37 17.26 29.59 2.30
CA HIS A 37 18.49 30.20 1.79
C HIS A 37 18.61 31.69 2.15
N LEU A 38 17.50 32.43 2.08
CA LEU A 38 17.47 33.85 2.45
C LEU A 38 17.72 34.07 3.95
N ASP A 39 17.18 33.21 4.81
CA ASP A 39 17.43 33.23 6.26
C ASP A 39 18.91 32.97 6.58
N TRP A 40 19.53 32.01 5.91
CA TRP A 40 20.96 31.72 6.07
C TRP A 40 21.85 32.88 5.62
N SER A 41 21.48 33.54 4.51
CA SER A 41 22.25 34.67 3.98
C SER A 41 22.10 35.94 4.81
N ASN A 42 20.96 36.15 5.48
CA ASN A 42 20.66 37.37 6.24
C ASN A 42 20.14 37.03 7.64
N PRO A 43 21.03 36.52 8.52
CA PRO A 43 20.64 36.14 9.86
C PRO A 43 20.08 37.35 10.61
N GLY A 44 18.78 37.29 10.95
CA GLY A 44 18.09 38.31 11.73
C GLY A 44 17.23 39.32 10.98
N ALA A 45 17.21 39.29 9.63
CA ALA A 45 16.38 40.20 8.83
C ALA A 45 14.87 39.98 8.97
N PHE A 46 14.45 38.80 9.44
CA PHE A 46 13.05 38.38 9.55
C PHE A 46 12.52 38.30 11.00
N ASN A 47 13.20 38.89 11.99
CA ASN A 47 12.74 38.93 13.40
C ASN A 47 11.70 40.05 13.70
N LEU A 48 10.92 40.48 12.71
CA LEU A 48 10.04 41.67 12.82
C LEU A 48 8.55 41.37 13.06
N ALA A 49 8.22 40.12 13.35
CA ALA A 49 6.99 39.73 14.02
C ALA A 49 7.37 38.57 14.96
N ASP A 50 6.61 38.32 16.02
CA ASP A 50 6.80 37.27 17.05
C ASP A 50 6.66 35.83 16.48
N VAL A 51 7.05 35.64 15.23
CA VAL A 51 6.75 34.54 14.35
C VAL A 51 8.07 33.86 14.00
N ASN A 52 8.20 32.58 14.37
CA ASN A 52 9.41 31.80 14.11
C ASN A 52 9.48 31.36 12.63
N PHE A 53 9.88 32.28 11.75
CA PHE A 53 10.01 32.07 10.30
C PHE A 53 10.87 30.85 9.92
N LYS A 54 11.85 30.51 10.76
CA LYS A 54 12.67 29.32 10.61
C LYS A 54 11.83 28.04 10.75
N ALA A 55 11.02 27.94 11.81
CA ALA A 55 10.12 26.79 12.01
C ALA A 55 9.13 26.65 10.85
N ILE A 56 8.60 27.77 10.35
CA ILE A 56 7.64 27.81 9.24
C ILE A 56 8.26 27.26 7.95
N SER A 57 9.47 27.69 7.63
CA SER A 57 10.16 27.27 6.40
C SER A 57 10.43 25.76 6.39
N PHE A 58 10.81 25.17 7.53
CA PHE A 58 10.98 23.72 7.66
C PHE A 58 9.65 22.95 7.58
N ILE A 59 8.58 23.49 8.18
CA ILE A 59 7.24 22.87 8.09
C ILE A 59 6.76 22.85 6.64
N ILE A 60 6.84 23.97 5.92
CA ILE A 60 6.45 24.08 4.51
C ILE A 60 7.25 23.10 3.64
N LEU A 61 8.56 23.00 3.85
CA LEU A 61 9.42 22.06 3.12
C LEU A 61 9.01 20.60 3.37
N SER A 62 8.73 20.23 4.62
CA SER A 62 8.31 18.87 4.98
C SER A 62 6.98 18.49 4.32
N ILE A 63 6.00 19.40 4.33
CA ILE A 63 4.69 19.19 3.71
C ILE A 63 4.85 19.04 2.20
N GLY A 64 5.66 19.90 1.56
CA GLY A 64 5.96 19.82 0.13
C GLY A 64 6.54 18.46 -0.28
N ILE A 65 7.50 17.93 0.49
CA ILE A 65 8.10 16.61 0.24
C ILE A 65 7.04 15.50 0.33
N VAL A 66 6.23 15.51 1.40
CA VAL A 66 5.14 14.53 1.55
C VAL A 66 4.16 14.62 0.39
N VAL A 67 3.81 15.84 -0.05
CA VAL A 67 2.90 16.04 -1.17
C VAL A 67 3.46 15.45 -2.47
N VAL A 68 4.74 15.69 -2.78
CA VAL A 68 5.39 15.13 -3.97
C VAL A 68 5.46 13.61 -3.92
N LEU A 69 5.83 13.02 -2.78
CA LEU A 69 5.93 11.57 -2.63
C LEU A 69 4.58 10.89 -2.84
N VAL A 70 3.54 11.36 -2.15
CA VAL A 70 2.20 10.77 -2.26
C VAL A 70 1.60 10.98 -3.65
N SER A 71 1.79 12.17 -4.26
CA SER A 71 1.31 12.45 -5.62
C SER A 71 2.05 11.63 -6.68
N GLY A 72 3.35 11.40 -6.50
CA GLY A 72 4.15 10.53 -7.36
C GLY A 72 3.66 9.08 -7.29
N LEU A 73 3.39 8.57 -6.09
CA LEU A 73 2.80 7.24 -5.90
C LEU A 73 1.39 7.15 -6.49
N GLY A 74 0.56 8.19 -6.35
CA GLY A 74 -0.77 8.25 -6.93
C GLY A 74 -0.76 8.28 -8.46
N PHE A 75 0.16 9.03 -9.07
CA PHE A 75 0.38 9.08 -10.51
C PHE A 75 0.87 7.73 -11.05
N LEU A 76 1.90 7.16 -10.43
CA LEU A 76 2.43 5.84 -10.82
C LEU A 76 1.38 4.74 -10.61
N GLY A 77 0.65 4.75 -9.50
CA GLY A 77 -0.41 3.78 -9.22
C GLY A 77 -1.56 3.84 -10.22
N SER A 78 -1.95 5.05 -10.65
CA SER A 78 -3.05 5.24 -11.62
C SER A 78 -2.62 4.95 -13.06
N CYS A 79 -1.37 5.29 -13.44
CA CYS A 79 -0.80 4.99 -14.75
C CYS A 79 -0.45 3.51 -14.93
N CYS A 80 0.07 2.87 -13.87
CA CYS A 80 0.50 1.48 -13.89
C CYS A 80 -0.58 0.49 -13.47
N ASP A 81 -1.85 0.93 -13.33
CA ASP A 81 -3.02 0.07 -13.12
C ASP A 81 -3.36 -0.76 -14.37
N SER A 82 -2.37 -1.57 -14.75
CA SER A 82 -2.51 -2.70 -15.63
C SER A 82 -2.82 -3.88 -14.72
N SER A 83 -3.88 -4.60 -15.05
CA SER A 83 -4.14 -5.95 -14.52
C SER A 83 -2.90 -6.86 -14.59
N ALA A 84 -1.90 -6.54 -15.43
CA ALA A 84 -0.62 -7.22 -15.47
C ALA A 84 0.18 -7.15 -14.16
N MET A 85 0.17 -6.02 -13.43
CA MET A 85 0.92 -5.91 -12.16
C MET A 85 0.23 -6.68 -11.03
N LEU A 86 -1.10 -6.60 -10.93
CA LEU A 86 -1.87 -7.40 -9.97
C LEU A 86 -1.74 -8.90 -10.27
N ASN A 87 -1.77 -9.28 -11.55
CA ASN A 87 -1.53 -10.67 -11.96
C ASN A 87 -0.09 -11.10 -11.67
N ALA A 88 0.90 -10.22 -11.84
CA ALA A 88 2.28 -10.52 -11.48
C ALA A 88 2.44 -10.77 -9.98
N ILE A 89 1.81 -9.95 -9.14
CA ILE A 89 1.77 -10.15 -7.69
C ILE A 89 1.05 -11.47 -7.34
N GLU A 90 -0.10 -11.75 -7.97
CA GLU A 90 -0.82 -13.01 -7.76
C GLU A 90 0.05 -14.23 -8.13
N ASN A 91 0.77 -14.15 -9.25
CA ASN A 91 1.70 -15.20 -9.70
C ASN A 91 2.88 -15.38 -8.73
N GLU A 92 3.45 -14.29 -8.20
CA GLU A 92 4.52 -14.38 -7.19
C GLU A 92 4.04 -15.00 -5.88
N ILE A 93 2.82 -14.65 -5.44
CA ILE A 93 2.19 -15.27 -4.25
C ILE A 93 1.89 -16.74 -4.52
N GLU A 94 1.35 -17.09 -5.70
CA GLU A 94 1.10 -18.47 -6.13
C GLU A 94 2.39 -19.28 -6.06
N ASN A 95 3.46 -18.78 -6.69
CA ASN A 95 4.76 -19.43 -6.71
C ASN A 95 5.34 -19.57 -5.29
N GLY A 96 5.23 -18.52 -4.48
CA GLY A 96 5.68 -18.52 -3.08
C GLY A 96 4.95 -19.56 -2.22
N ILE A 97 3.62 -19.65 -2.33
CA ILE A 97 2.81 -20.63 -1.59
C ILE A 97 3.10 -22.04 -2.09
N LYS A 98 3.11 -22.30 -3.40
CA LYS A 98 3.41 -23.63 -3.96
C LYS A 98 4.81 -24.10 -3.58
N LYS A 99 5.79 -23.20 -3.64
CA LYS A 99 7.16 -23.49 -3.17
C LYS A 99 7.17 -23.80 -1.68
N ALA A 100 6.44 -23.02 -0.88
CA ALA A 100 6.35 -23.26 0.56
C ALA A 100 5.76 -24.62 0.89
N ILE A 101 4.71 -25.05 0.18
CA ILE A 101 4.09 -26.39 0.30
C ILE A 101 5.11 -27.50 0.01
N ASN A 102 5.92 -27.35 -1.03
CA ASN A 102 6.94 -28.35 -1.38
C ASN A 102 8.08 -28.42 -0.36
N GLU A 103 8.35 -27.32 0.36
CA GLU A 103 9.45 -27.22 1.33
C GLU A 103 9.01 -27.47 2.79
N ILE A 104 7.73 -27.75 3.08
CA ILE A 104 7.22 -27.84 4.47
C ILE A 104 7.96 -28.86 5.34
N ASN A 105 8.42 -29.97 4.76
CA ASN A 105 9.14 -31.02 5.48
C ASN A 105 10.64 -30.71 5.64
N SER A 106 11.18 -29.87 4.76
CA SER A 106 12.62 -29.55 4.71
C SER A 106 12.95 -28.25 5.43
N ASN A 107 11.99 -27.33 5.53
CA ASN A 107 12.18 -26.00 6.09
C ASN A 107 11.05 -25.62 7.05
N ASN A 108 11.32 -25.81 8.34
CA ASN A 108 10.39 -25.50 9.43
C ASN A 108 9.94 -24.02 9.43
N ARG A 109 10.83 -23.09 9.04
CA ARG A 109 10.51 -21.66 8.98
C ARG A 109 9.49 -21.37 7.88
N THR A 110 9.66 -21.99 6.71
CA THR A 110 8.71 -21.87 5.59
C THR A 110 7.35 -22.44 5.97
N ALA A 111 7.32 -23.58 6.66
CA ALA A 111 6.09 -24.16 7.20
C ALA A 111 5.40 -23.23 8.21
N GLU A 112 6.14 -22.61 9.14
CA GLU A 112 5.58 -21.67 10.10
C GLU A 112 4.96 -20.42 9.45
N ILE A 113 5.65 -19.83 8.46
CA ILE A 113 5.14 -18.67 7.71
C ILE A 113 3.87 -19.04 6.96
N LEU A 114 3.86 -20.19 6.29
CA LEU A 114 2.69 -20.67 5.56
C LEU A 114 1.51 -20.94 6.50
N GLN A 115 1.77 -21.49 7.70
CA GLN A 115 0.72 -21.69 8.71
C GLN A 115 0.09 -20.37 9.18
N LYS A 116 0.92 -19.36 9.50
CA LYS A 116 0.43 -18.03 9.88
C LYS A 116 -0.43 -17.39 8.78
N LEU A 117 -0.01 -17.55 7.52
CA LEU A 117 -0.75 -17.04 6.37
C LEU A 117 -2.11 -17.74 6.26
N GLN A 118 -2.11 -19.07 6.24
CA GLN A 118 -3.32 -19.88 6.09
C GLN A 118 -4.31 -19.70 7.23
N GLU A 119 -3.81 -19.57 8.46
CA GLU A 119 -4.62 -19.29 9.64
C GLU A 119 -5.23 -17.88 9.59
N ARG A 120 -4.44 -16.87 9.23
CA ARG A 120 -4.91 -15.48 9.14
C ARG A 120 -5.97 -15.28 8.07
N PHE A 121 -5.81 -15.94 6.93
CA PHE A 121 -6.72 -15.81 5.80
C PHE A 121 -7.77 -16.92 5.72
N LYS A 122 -7.76 -17.86 6.67
CA LYS A 122 -8.69 -18.99 6.77
C LYS A 122 -8.80 -19.74 5.43
N CYS A 123 -7.64 -20.10 4.88
CA CYS A 123 -7.48 -20.79 3.61
C CYS A 123 -6.53 -21.99 3.74
N CYS A 124 -6.55 -22.91 2.77
CA CYS A 124 -5.62 -24.03 2.71
C CYS A 124 -5.10 -24.23 1.29
N GLY A 125 -3.78 -24.28 1.12
CA GLY A 125 -3.15 -24.34 -0.20
C GLY A 125 -3.38 -23.07 -1.04
N TRP A 126 -2.96 -23.09 -2.30
CA TRP A 126 -3.24 -22.01 -3.24
C TRP A 126 -4.65 -22.14 -3.86
N ASN A 127 -4.90 -23.26 -4.54
CA ASN A 127 -6.20 -23.63 -5.10
C ASN A 127 -7.07 -24.36 -4.06
N GLY A 128 -6.45 -25.07 -3.12
CA GLY A 128 -7.15 -25.79 -2.07
C GLY A 128 -6.27 -26.79 -1.32
N PRO A 129 -6.86 -27.58 -0.40
CA PRO A 129 -6.16 -28.62 0.36
C PRO A 129 -5.50 -29.70 -0.52
N ASP A 130 -5.95 -29.84 -1.77
CA ASP A 130 -5.40 -30.78 -2.74
C ASP A 130 -4.03 -30.38 -3.31
N ASP A 131 -3.57 -29.15 -3.08
CA ASP A 131 -2.21 -28.74 -3.45
C ASP A 131 -1.14 -29.46 -2.60
N TYR A 132 -1.51 -30.08 -1.48
CA TYR A 132 -0.62 -30.91 -0.67
C TYR A 132 -0.60 -32.35 -1.18
N ASN A 133 0.60 -32.82 -1.54
CA ASN A 133 0.84 -34.22 -1.91
C ASN A 133 0.95 -35.10 -0.65
N GLY A 134 -0.17 -35.56 -0.12
CA GLY A 134 -0.20 -36.50 1.00
C GLY A 134 -1.49 -36.50 1.81
N SER A 135 -1.55 -37.39 2.81
CA SER A 135 -2.64 -37.44 3.80
C SER A 135 -2.41 -36.47 4.97
N MET A 136 -1.18 -35.97 5.15
CA MET A 136 -0.82 -35.01 6.19
C MET A 136 -0.56 -33.64 5.57
N ILE A 137 -1.19 -32.61 6.13
CA ILE A 137 -1.09 -31.21 5.70
C ILE A 137 -0.83 -30.31 6.92
N LEU A 138 -0.60 -29.01 6.72
CA LEU A 138 -0.38 -28.07 7.82
C LEU A 138 -1.60 -27.97 8.75
N SER A 139 -1.36 -27.92 10.07
CA SER A 139 -2.42 -27.86 11.09
C SER A 139 -3.24 -26.57 11.05
N SER A 140 -2.72 -25.49 10.44
CA SER A 140 -3.49 -24.29 10.11
C SER A 140 -4.69 -24.59 9.23
N CYS A 141 -4.62 -25.53 8.28
CA CYS A 141 -5.76 -25.91 7.44
C CYS A 141 -6.92 -26.56 8.22
N CYS A 142 -6.64 -27.08 9.41
CA CYS A 142 -7.58 -27.74 10.30
C CYS A 142 -8.06 -26.83 11.44
N ASP A 143 -7.74 -25.52 11.42
CA ASP A 143 -8.02 -24.57 12.51
C ASP A 143 -7.37 -25.01 13.84
N GLN A 144 -6.19 -25.61 13.76
CA GLN A 144 -5.44 -26.17 14.90
C GLN A 144 -4.11 -25.45 15.15
N TYR A 145 -3.91 -24.26 14.59
CA TYR A 145 -2.71 -23.44 14.83
C TYR A 145 -2.98 -22.38 15.91
N PRO A 146 -2.06 -22.12 16.88
CA PRO A 146 -0.78 -22.78 17.12
C PRO A 146 -0.92 -23.92 18.15
N LYS A 147 -1.06 -25.18 17.72
CA LYS A 147 -0.94 -26.37 18.60
C LYS A 147 0.38 -27.11 18.33
N GLN A 148 0.77 -28.00 19.26
CA GLN A 148 2.06 -28.72 19.25
C GLN A 148 2.35 -29.52 17.98
N SER A 149 1.33 -30.01 17.27
CA SER A 149 1.48 -30.66 15.97
C SER A 149 1.39 -29.65 14.83
N GLN A 150 2.46 -29.56 14.03
CA GLN A 150 2.50 -28.71 12.83
C GLN A 150 1.66 -29.24 11.67
N MET A 151 1.19 -30.49 11.78
CA MET A 151 0.43 -31.16 10.74
C MET A 151 -0.87 -31.76 11.31
N CYS A 152 -1.85 -31.95 10.43
CA CYS A 152 -3.11 -32.65 10.67
C CYS A 152 -3.46 -33.56 9.47
N SER A 153 -4.39 -34.50 9.68
CA SER A 153 -4.90 -35.32 8.60
C SER A 153 -5.75 -34.50 7.64
N LYS A 154 -5.67 -34.80 6.35
CA LYS A 154 -6.50 -34.18 5.30
C LYS A 154 -8.00 -34.40 5.51
N SER A 155 -8.38 -35.44 6.26
CA SER A 155 -9.77 -35.67 6.70
C SER A 155 -10.30 -34.57 7.63
N ASP A 156 -9.41 -33.88 8.34
CA ASP A 156 -9.75 -32.95 9.41
C ASP A 156 -9.73 -31.49 8.92
N VAL A 157 -9.58 -31.29 7.61
CA VAL A 157 -9.56 -29.97 6.96
C VAL A 157 -10.84 -29.21 7.27
N VAL A 158 -10.68 -28.04 7.87
CA VAL A 158 -11.74 -27.07 8.09
C VAL A 158 -11.78 -26.07 6.94
N PHE A 159 -10.61 -25.61 6.49
CA PHE A 159 -10.49 -24.60 5.43
C PHE A 159 -10.44 -25.26 4.04
N LYS A 160 -11.60 -25.41 3.41
CA LYS A 160 -11.71 -26.04 2.08
C LYS A 160 -11.32 -25.12 0.92
N SER A 161 -11.40 -23.81 1.12
CA SER A 161 -11.08 -22.80 0.09
C SER A 161 -9.57 -22.57 0.00
N GLY A 162 -9.05 -22.50 -1.23
CA GLY A 162 -7.70 -22.08 -1.52
C GLY A 162 -7.42 -20.62 -1.17
N CYS A 163 -6.15 -20.30 -0.91
CA CYS A 163 -5.73 -18.94 -0.65
C CYS A 163 -5.91 -18.02 -1.86
N LYS A 164 -5.96 -18.53 -3.09
CA LYS A 164 -6.30 -17.74 -4.29
C LYS A 164 -7.64 -17.02 -4.15
N GLU A 165 -8.65 -17.72 -3.61
CA GLU A 165 -9.99 -17.16 -3.42
C GLU A 165 -10.02 -16.15 -2.26
N LYS A 166 -9.36 -16.49 -1.15
CA LYS A 166 -9.35 -15.66 0.07
C LYS A 166 -8.43 -14.44 -0.04
N LEU A 167 -7.32 -14.56 -0.77
CA LEU A 167 -6.35 -13.50 -1.07
C LEU A 167 -6.69 -12.79 -2.38
N ASN A 168 -7.95 -12.75 -2.77
CA ASN A 168 -8.35 -11.96 -3.93
C ASN A 168 -8.08 -10.47 -3.65
N LEU A 169 -6.88 -10.03 -4.05
CA LEU A 169 -6.33 -8.71 -3.75
C LEU A 169 -7.24 -7.60 -4.27
N TYR A 170 -7.95 -7.87 -5.37
CA TYR A 170 -8.94 -6.97 -5.95
C TYR A 170 -10.09 -6.65 -4.98
N LYS A 171 -10.43 -7.58 -4.07
CA LYS A 171 -11.47 -7.38 -3.05
C LYS A 171 -10.99 -6.55 -1.86
N TYR A 172 -9.72 -6.72 -1.46
CA TYR A 172 -9.16 -6.05 -0.27
C TYR A 172 -8.57 -4.67 -0.57
N PHE A 173 -7.81 -4.53 -1.65
CA PHE A 173 -7.25 -3.24 -2.06
C PHE A 173 -8.28 -2.34 -2.76
N GLY A 174 -9.51 -2.85 -2.95
CA GLY A 174 -10.55 -2.21 -3.73
C GLY A 174 -10.14 -2.08 -5.20
N SER A 175 -11.02 -1.48 -6.01
CA SER A 175 -10.58 -0.96 -7.30
C SER A 175 -9.47 0.06 -7.05
N SER A 176 -8.37 0.05 -7.82
CA SER A 176 -7.28 1.05 -7.76
C SER A 176 -7.79 2.49 -7.70
N THR A 177 -8.99 2.70 -8.26
CA THR A 177 -9.72 3.95 -8.30
C THR A 177 -10.13 4.45 -6.91
N GLY A 178 -10.53 3.56 -6.00
CA GLY A 178 -10.91 3.90 -4.63
C GLY A 178 -9.72 4.41 -3.80
N LEU A 179 -8.57 3.73 -3.93
CA LEU A 179 -7.33 4.16 -3.29
C LEU A 179 -6.87 5.52 -3.83
N GLY A 180 -6.94 5.73 -5.15
CA GLY A 180 -6.61 7.01 -5.77
C GLY A 180 -7.50 8.18 -5.29
N ILE A 181 -8.80 7.94 -5.10
CA ILE A 181 -9.72 8.96 -4.56
C ILE A 181 -9.35 9.31 -3.11
N ALA A 182 -9.07 8.29 -2.27
CA ALA A 182 -8.67 8.51 -0.88
C ALA A 182 -7.38 9.33 -0.79
N ILE A 183 -6.39 9.04 -1.63
CA ILE A 183 -5.15 9.80 -1.74
C ILE A 183 -5.43 11.27 -2.04
N ILE A 184 -6.26 11.58 -3.04
CA ILE A 184 -6.60 12.96 -3.42
C ILE A 184 -7.29 13.72 -2.27
N LEU A 185 -8.19 13.06 -1.54
CA LEU A 185 -8.86 13.68 -0.40
C LEU A 185 -7.88 14.00 0.73
N VAL A 186 -6.97 13.08 1.04
CA VAL A 186 -5.90 13.32 2.02
C VAL A 186 -5.00 14.48 1.57
N GLN A 187 -4.63 14.52 0.29
CA GLN A 187 -3.85 15.63 -0.29
C GLN A 187 -4.55 16.98 -0.09
N LEU A 188 -5.86 17.03 -0.36
CA LEU A 188 -6.66 18.23 -0.22
C LEU A 188 -6.70 18.70 1.24
N VAL A 189 -6.85 17.78 2.19
CA VAL A 189 -6.80 18.10 3.63
C VAL A 189 -5.43 18.64 4.03
N LEU A 190 -4.33 18.04 3.55
CA LEU A 190 -2.97 18.53 3.84
C LEU A 190 -2.76 19.96 3.33
N ILE A 191 -3.23 20.25 2.11
CA ILE A 191 -3.11 21.59 1.52
C ILE A 191 -3.97 22.59 2.29
N LEU A 192 -5.22 22.24 2.62
CA LEU A 192 -6.09 23.11 3.41
C LEU A 192 -5.52 23.38 4.80
N ALA A 193 -4.98 22.36 5.48
CA ALA A 193 -4.32 22.51 6.77
C ALA A 193 -3.10 23.44 6.66
N ALA A 194 -2.29 23.29 5.61
CA ALA A 194 -1.17 24.19 5.34
C ALA A 194 -1.63 25.63 5.09
N CYS A 195 -2.70 25.84 4.33
CA CYS A 195 -3.28 27.16 4.09
C CYS A 195 -3.86 27.79 5.37
N CYS A 196 -4.55 27.01 6.19
CA CYS A 196 -5.06 27.47 7.48
C CYS A 196 -3.92 27.87 8.42
N LEU A 197 -2.87 27.04 8.49
CA LEU A 197 -1.68 27.35 9.28
C LEU A 197 -0.99 28.62 8.78
N ALA A 198 -0.83 28.79 7.47
CA ALA A 198 -0.22 29.99 6.89
C ALA A 198 -1.03 31.28 7.10
N ARG A 199 -2.33 31.17 7.40
CA ARG A 199 -3.20 32.33 7.70
C ARG A 199 -3.21 32.70 9.18
N ASP A 200 -3.09 31.71 10.05
CA ASP A 200 -3.09 31.89 11.51
C ASP A 200 -1.74 32.41 12.05
N ILE A 201 -0.73 32.43 11.17
CA ILE A 201 0.62 32.95 11.36
C ILE A 201 0.70 34.37 10.79
#